data_AF-A0A6V7UT02-F1
#
_entry.id   AF-A0A6V7UT02-F1
#
_cell.length_a   1.000
_cell.length_b   1.000
_cell.length_c   1.000
_cell.angle_alpha   90.00
_cell.angle_beta   90.00
_cell.angle_gamma   90.00
#
_symmetry.space_group_name_H-M   'P 1'
#
loop_
_entity.id
_entity.type
_entity.pdbx_description
1 polymer ?
#
loop_
_entity_poly.entity_id
_entity_poly.type
_entity_poly.pdbx_seq_one_letter_code
_entity_poly.pdbx_strand_id
1 'polypeptide(L)'
;MLNFHFIFFKIFHFSKIYLFRECPIILFFGCRNEKMDFYFKEEWSKYKNLQLFTAFSRDQEEKIYVQHKISENSKEMWNLINCGGAKIFIAGSAGDMPKQVINSFKQVFIQEGRMSVEEADKFVELMEKKKLIQYETWS
;
A
#
# COMPACT_ATOMS: atom_id res chain seq x y z
N MET A 1 -6.67 -16.99 16.58
CA MET A 1 -7.20 -15.89 15.75
C MET A 1 -6.22 -15.61 14.61
N LEU A 2 -6.64 -15.83 13.36
CA LEU A 2 -5.87 -15.46 12.18
C LEU A 2 -6.05 -13.96 11.97
N ASN A 3 -5.06 -13.15 12.36
CA ASN A 3 -5.05 -11.72 12.05
C ASN A 3 -4.72 -11.56 10.57
N PHE A 4 -5.73 -11.55 9.71
CA PHE A 4 -5.56 -11.30 8.29
C PHE A 4 -5.20 -9.84 8.04
N HIS A 5 -4.13 -9.59 7.29
CA HIS A 5 -3.69 -8.24 6.89
C HIS A 5 -3.77 -8.17 5.35
N PHE A 6 -4.95 -7.88 4.81
CA PHE A 6 -5.17 -7.81 3.35
C PHE A 6 -5.02 -6.38 2.84
N ILE A 7 -3.82 -5.88 2.57
CA ILE A 7 -3.73 -4.53 2.01
C ILE A 7 -3.94 -4.57 0.50
N PHE A 8 -5.16 -4.27 0.06
CA PHE A 8 -5.41 -3.96 -1.34
C PHE A 8 -4.96 -2.54 -1.63
N PHE A 9 -3.91 -2.32 -2.43
CA PHE A 9 -3.72 -1.02 -3.07
C PHE A 9 -4.43 -1.03 -4.43
N LYS A 10 -5.17 0.03 -4.74
CA LYS A 10 -5.74 0.23 -6.06
C LYS A 10 -5.45 1.66 -6.48
N ILE A 11 -4.29 1.85 -7.08
CA ILE A 11 -3.87 3.12 -7.63
C ILE A 11 -4.72 3.40 -8.87
N PHE A 12 -5.50 4.49 -8.83
CA PHE A 12 -6.20 5.02 -9.99
C PHE A 12 -5.48 6.29 -10.45
N HIS A 13 -4.84 6.23 -11.61
CA HIS A 13 -4.31 7.40 -12.30
C HIS A 13 -5.41 8.04 -13.12
N PHE A 14 -5.92 9.20 -12.69
CA PHE A 14 -6.81 10.03 -13.49
C PHE A 14 -6.01 11.17 -14.12
N SER A 15 -5.48 10.95 -15.32
CA SER A 15 -5.26 12.06 -16.25
C SER A 15 -6.32 11.96 -17.35
N LYS A 16 -7.06 13.05 -17.55
CA LYS A 16 -8.15 13.19 -18.52
C LYS A 16 -7.71 13.08 -19.99
N ILE A 17 -6.48 12.62 -20.30
CA ILE A 17 -5.86 12.75 -21.64
C ILE A 17 -5.30 11.42 -22.20
N TYR A 18 -5.30 10.31 -21.46
CA TYR A 18 -4.82 9.02 -22.01
C TYR A 18 -5.90 7.95 -22.02
N LEU A 19 -6.62 7.86 -23.14
CA LEU A 19 -7.67 6.88 -23.40
C LEU A 19 -7.19 5.42 -23.56
N PHE A 20 -5.89 5.10 -23.40
CA PHE A 20 -5.35 3.77 -23.75
C PHE A 20 -4.15 3.28 -22.92
N ARG A 21 -3.96 3.72 -21.68
CA ARG A 21 -2.98 3.10 -20.77
C ARG A 21 -3.69 2.37 -19.64
N GLU A 22 -3.46 1.05 -19.54
CA GLU A 22 -3.86 0.29 -18.36
C GLU A 22 -3.18 0.93 -17.14
N CYS A 23 -3.99 1.29 -16.13
CA CYS A 23 -3.46 1.89 -14.91
C CYS A 23 -2.72 0.81 -14.12
N PRO A 24 -1.48 1.06 -13.67
CA PRO A 24 -0.76 0.11 -12.85
C PRO A 24 -1.51 -0.09 -11.52
N ILE A 25 -1.71 -1.35 -11.15
CA ILE A 25 -2.21 -1.75 -9.84
C ILE A 25 -1.00 -2.23 -9.06
N ILE A 26 -0.71 -1.59 -7.93
CA ILE A 26 0.27 -2.10 -6.99
C ILE A 26 -0.48 -2.82 -5.89
N LEU A 27 0.01 -3.97 -5.44
CA LEU A 27 -0.58 -4.72 -4.34
C LEU A 27 0.50 -5.10 -3.35
N PHE A 28 0.31 -4.72 -2.08
CA PHE A 28 1.18 -5.13 -0.98
C PHE A 28 0.46 -6.20 -0.15
N PHE A 29 0.85 -7.45 -0.32
CA PHE A 29 0.21 -8.58 0.33
C PHE A 29 1.05 -9.10 1.50
N GLY A 30 0.45 -9.25 2.68
CA GLY A 30 1.11 -9.75 3.88
C GLY A 30 0.50 -11.05 4.39
N CYS A 31 1.32 -12.06 4.65
CA CYS A 31 0.88 -13.29 5.34
C CYS A 31 2.01 -13.86 6.22
N ARG A 32 1.80 -15.04 6.81
CA ARG A 32 2.81 -15.64 7.70
C ARG A 32 3.91 -16.31 6.90
N ASN A 33 3.54 -17.18 5.96
CA ASN A 33 4.44 -18.06 5.25
C ASN A 33 4.01 -18.23 3.79
N GLU A 34 4.95 -18.12 2.86
CA GLU A 34 4.67 -18.22 1.42
C GLU A 34 3.99 -19.56 1.05
N LYS A 35 4.42 -20.66 1.67
CA LYS A 35 3.95 -22.00 1.32
C LYS A 35 2.65 -22.41 1.99
N MET A 36 2.18 -21.67 2.99
CA MET A 36 1.01 -22.07 3.80
C MET A 36 -0.19 -21.15 3.63
N ASP A 37 0.02 -19.83 3.63
CA ASP A 37 -1.08 -18.85 3.67
C ASP A 37 -0.93 -17.72 2.65
N PHE A 38 -0.17 -17.96 1.57
CA PHE A 38 -0.14 -17.08 0.41
C PHE A 38 -1.38 -17.26 -0.48
N TYR A 39 -2.47 -16.66 -0.03
CA TYR A 39 -3.75 -16.71 -0.73
C TYR A 39 -3.68 -16.08 -2.13
N PHE A 40 -4.36 -16.72 -3.07
CA PHE A 40 -4.56 -16.26 -4.45
C PHE A 40 -3.26 -16.07 -5.26
N LYS A 41 -2.16 -16.74 -4.87
CA LYS A 41 -0.85 -16.63 -5.54
C LYS A 41 -0.94 -16.80 -7.05
N GLU A 42 -1.64 -17.85 -7.49
CA GLU A 42 -1.78 -18.16 -8.91
C GLU A 42 -2.65 -17.15 -9.63
N GLU A 43 -3.70 -16.66 -8.99
CA GLU A 43 -4.63 -15.67 -9.52
C GLU A 43 -3.95 -14.32 -9.69
N TRP A 44 -3.16 -13.86 -8.71
CA TRP A 44 -2.41 -12.61 -8.82
C TRP A 44 -1.48 -12.61 -10.03
N SER A 45 -0.80 -13.74 -10.29
CA SER A 45 0.12 -13.87 -11.43
C SER A 45 -0.55 -13.72 -12.80
N LYS A 46 -1.88 -13.87 -12.89
CA LYS A 46 -2.65 -13.73 -14.14
C LYS A 46 -2.95 -12.28 -14.50
N TYR A 47 -2.82 -11.33 -13.57
CA TYR A 47 -3.09 -9.91 -13.81
C TYR A 47 -1.87 -9.21 -14.40
N LYS A 48 -1.94 -8.83 -15.69
CA LYS A 48 -0.81 -8.24 -16.42
C LYS A 48 -0.40 -6.85 -15.95
N ASN A 49 -1.32 -6.08 -15.37
CA ASN A 49 -1.10 -4.73 -14.87
C ASN A 49 -0.91 -4.68 -13.34
N LEU A 50 -0.73 -5.83 -12.70
CA LEU A 50 -0.53 -5.95 -11.26
C LEU A 50 0.96 -6.11 -10.93
N GLN A 51 1.47 -5.21 -10.11
CA GLN A 51 2.77 -5.34 -9.45
C GLN A 51 2.53 -5.78 -8.01
N LEU A 52 2.95 -7.02 -7.71
CA LEU A 52 2.73 -7.64 -6.41
C LEU A 52 4.00 -7.57 -5.56
N PHE A 53 3.89 -6.97 -4.38
CA PHE A 53 4.89 -7.00 -3.32
C PHE A 53 4.38 -7.87 -2.19
N THR A 54 5.16 -8.86 -1.79
CA THR A 54 4.78 -9.77 -0.69
C THR A 54 5.64 -9.53 0.56
N ALA A 55 5.01 -9.71 1.72
CA ALA A 55 5.64 -9.67 3.02
C ALA A 55 5.28 -10.94 3.81
N PHE A 56 6.24 -11.85 3.95
CA PHE A 56 6.07 -13.08 4.71
C PHE A 56 6.70 -12.92 6.09
N SER A 57 5.87 -12.83 7.13
CA SER A 57 6.32 -12.45 8.47
C SER A 57 7.05 -13.56 9.24
N ARG A 58 7.05 -14.80 8.75
CA ARG A 58 7.60 -15.98 9.44
C ARG A 58 8.50 -16.86 8.57
N ASP A 59 8.87 -16.43 7.37
CA ASP A 59 9.79 -17.19 6.51
C ASP A 59 11.27 -16.92 6.82
N GLN A 60 11.55 -15.94 7.69
CA GLN A 60 12.88 -15.57 8.16
C GLN A 60 12.82 -15.12 9.63
N GLU A 61 14.00 -14.94 10.26
CA GLU A 61 14.13 -14.55 11.67
C GLU A 61 13.54 -13.16 11.95
N GLU A 62 13.88 -12.19 11.11
CA GLU A 62 13.34 -10.82 11.20
C GLU A 62 11.95 -10.71 10.58
N LYS A 63 11.00 -10.13 11.31
CA LYS A 63 9.61 -10.05 10.82
C LYS A 63 9.48 -9.01 9.71
N ILE A 64 9.11 -9.46 8.51
CA ILE A 64 8.83 -8.58 7.37
C ILE A 64 7.32 -8.37 7.25
N TYR A 65 6.91 -7.11 7.25
CA TYR A 65 5.53 -6.68 7.07
C TYR A 65 5.40 -5.75 5.86
N VAL A 66 4.16 -5.56 5.43
CA VAL A 66 3.76 -4.69 4.32
C VAL A 66 4.28 -3.25 4.45
N GLN A 67 4.32 -2.67 5.64
CA GLN A 67 4.89 -1.33 5.86
C GLN A 67 6.40 -1.27 5.56
N HIS A 68 7.13 -2.38 5.73
CA HIS A 68 8.54 -2.45 5.35
C HIS A 68 8.66 -2.43 3.83
N LYS A 69 7.80 -3.17 3.12
CA LYS A 69 7.75 -3.17 1.65
C LYS A 69 7.37 -1.82 1.06
N ILE A 70 6.45 -1.08 1.69
CA ILE A 70 6.13 0.29 1.29
C ILE A 70 7.37 1.19 1.39
N SER A 71 8.09 1.08 2.51
CA SER A 71 9.30 1.87 2.76
C SER A 71 10.44 1.52 1.80
N GLU A 72 10.64 0.23 1.50
CA GLU A 72 11.61 -0.25 0.49
C GLU A 72 11.36 0.34 -0.91
N ASN A 73 10.09 0.65 -1.23
CA ASN A 73 9.65 1.18 -2.52
C ASN A 73 9.24 2.66 -2.45
N SER A 74 9.81 3.43 -1.50
CA SER A 74 9.43 4.81 -1.18
C SER A 74 9.32 5.73 -2.41
N LYS A 75 10.35 5.74 -3.27
CA LYS A 75 10.41 6.59 -4.47
C LYS A 75 9.27 6.31 -5.44
N GLU A 76 8.99 5.03 -5.69
CA GLU A 76 7.92 4.63 -6.59
C GLU A 76 6.56 5.04 -6.01
N MET A 77 6.34 4.78 -4.71
CA MET A 77 5.11 5.16 -4.03
C MET A 77 4.89 6.68 -4.07
N TRP A 78 5.93 7.46 -3.79
CA TRP A 78 5.85 8.92 -3.84
C TRP A 78 5.50 9.43 -5.24
N ASN A 79 6.17 8.92 -6.28
CA ASN A 79 5.89 9.32 -7.65
C ASN A 79 4.44 9.03 -8.06
N LEU A 80 3.89 7.88 -7.67
CA LEU A 80 2.50 7.52 -7.99
C LEU A 80 1.49 8.41 -7.26
N ILE A 81 1.78 8.77 -6.01
CA ILE A 81 0.90 9.62 -5.19
C ILE A 81 0.96 11.07 -5.66
N ASN A 82 2.16 11.64 -5.77
CA ASN A 82 2.37 13.05 -6.06
C ASN A 82 2.07 13.41 -7.53
N CYS A 83 2.54 12.60 -8.49
CA CYS A 83 2.37 12.90 -9.91
C CYS A 83 1.10 12.28 -10.50
N GLY A 84 0.69 11.12 -9.96
CA GLY A 84 -0.36 10.29 -10.56
C GLY A 84 -1.74 10.37 -9.93
N GLY A 85 -1.89 11.03 -8.77
CA GLY A 85 -3.16 11.09 -8.06
C GLY A 85 -3.63 9.73 -7.54
N ALA A 86 -2.69 8.86 -7.17
CA ALA A 86 -2.96 7.51 -6.71
C ALA A 86 -4.02 7.46 -5.60
N LYS A 87 -4.79 6.36 -5.61
CA LYS A 87 -5.70 5.99 -4.53
C LYS A 87 -5.09 4.84 -3.73
N ILE A 88 -5.18 4.98 -2.42
CA ILE A 88 -4.70 4.04 -1.42
C ILE A 88 -5.94 3.42 -0.78
N PHE A 89 -5.96 2.10 -0.75
CA PHE A 89 -6.95 1.36 0.00
C PHE A 89 -6.19 0.54 1.05
N ILE A 90 -6.75 0.43 2.24
CA ILE A 90 -6.13 -0.28 3.36
C ILE A 90 -7.19 -1.21 3.92
N ALA A 91 -7.00 -2.51 3.76
CA ALA A 91 -7.93 -3.51 4.22
C ALA A 91 -7.24 -4.54 5.13
N GLY A 92 -8.02 -5.21 5.97
CA GLY A 92 -7.51 -6.18 6.94
C GLY A 92 -7.91 -5.90 8.38
N SER A 93 -7.16 -6.48 9.32
CA SER A 93 -7.39 -6.31 10.75
C SER A 93 -7.34 -4.85 11.17
N ALA A 94 -8.36 -4.40 11.90
CA ALA A 94 -8.48 -3.04 12.45
C ALA A 94 -7.58 -2.76 13.67
N GLY A 95 -6.65 -3.66 14.00
CA GLY A 95 -5.65 -3.45 15.04
C GLY A 95 -4.61 -2.39 14.63
N ASP A 96 -3.33 -2.61 14.93
CA ASP A 96 -2.28 -1.62 14.64
C ASP A 96 -1.94 -1.48 13.14
N MET A 97 -2.39 -2.40 12.28
CA MET A 97 -2.00 -2.47 10.88
C MET A 97 -2.27 -1.17 10.10
N PRO A 98 -3.49 -0.59 10.11
CA PRO A 98 -3.76 0.60 9.30
C PRO A 98 -2.90 1.78 9.74
N LYS A 99 -2.69 1.94 11.05
CA LYS A 99 -1.83 2.97 11.62
C LYS A 99 -0.37 2.80 11.18
N GLN A 100 0.16 1.57 11.23
CA GLN A 100 1.54 1.29 10.79
C GLN A 100 1.75 1.58 9.30
N VAL A 101 0.76 1.25 8.46
CA VAL A 101 0.78 1.52 7.03
C VAL A 101 0.77 3.01 6.75
N ILE A 102 -0.14 3.76 7.38
CA ILE A 102 -0.19 5.21 7.22
C ILE A 102 1.10 5.87 7.70
N ASN A 103 1.65 5.41 8.82
CA ASN A 103 2.95 5.90 9.29
C ASN A 103 4.06 5.65 8.27
N SER A 104 4.07 4.49 7.59
CA SER A 104 5.05 4.25 6.52
C SER A 104 4.89 5.21 5.33
N PHE A 105 3.66 5.55 4.93
CA PHE A 105 3.44 6.59 3.92
C PHE A 105 3.88 7.97 4.36
N LYS A 106 3.65 8.34 5.62
CA LYS A 106 4.16 9.60 6.16
C LYS A 106 5.69 9.66 6.05
N GLN A 107 6.38 8.57 6.36
CA GLN A 107 7.84 8.50 6.17
C GLN A 107 8.23 8.67 4.70
N VAL A 108 7.49 8.05 3.77
CA VAL A 108 7.69 8.27 2.33
C VAL A 108 7.52 9.74 1.94
N PHE A 109 6.50 10.43 2.47
CA PHE A 109 6.24 11.85 2.19
C PHE A 109 7.33 12.76 2.75
N ILE A 110 7.84 12.46 3.94
CA ILE A 110 8.95 13.18 4.55
C ILE A 110 10.24 13.00 3.72
N GLN A 111 10.57 11.74 3.40
CA GLN A 111 11.83 11.40 2.74
C GLN A 111 11.87 11.85 1.27
N GLU A 112 10.86 11.47 0.50
CA GLU A 112 10.85 11.67 -0.96
C GLU A 112 10.16 12.98 -1.35
N GLY A 113 9.14 13.37 -0.59
CA GLY A 113 8.42 14.64 -0.76
C GLY A 113 9.10 15.83 -0.09
N ARG A 114 10.14 15.60 0.72
CA ARG A 114 10.85 16.62 1.50
C ARG A 114 9.94 17.44 2.41
N MET A 115 8.88 16.81 2.89
CA MET A 115 7.92 17.41 3.82
C MET A 115 8.46 17.38 5.25
N SER A 116 8.08 18.36 6.06
CA SER A 116 8.17 18.23 7.52
C SER A 116 7.21 17.15 8.04
N VAL A 117 7.36 16.76 9.30
CA VAL A 117 6.43 15.82 9.95
C VAL A 117 5.00 16.36 9.93
N GLU A 118 4.84 17.65 10.27
CA GLU A 118 3.54 18.34 10.32
C GLU A 118 2.93 18.48 8.92
N GLU A 119 3.75 18.70 7.90
CA GLU A 119 3.30 18.75 6.50
C GLU A 119 2.82 17.37 6.02
N ALA A 120 3.54 16.30 6.37
CA ALA A 120 3.14 14.93 6.03
C ALA A 120 1.83 14.53 6.71
N ASP A 121 1.61 14.95 7.96
CA ASP A 121 0.35 14.76 8.68
C ASP A 121 -0.82 15.44 7.97
N LYS A 122 -0.68 16.74 7.67
CA LYS A 122 -1.69 17.50 6.93
C LYS A 122 -1.95 16.93 5.53
N PHE A 123 -0.92 16.38 4.89
CA PHE A 123 -1.06 15.79 3.57
C PHE A 123 -1.92 14.51 3.62
N VAL A 124 -1.71 13.65 4.62
CA VAL A 124 -2.59 12.48 4.85
C VAL A 124 -4.04 12.91 5.08
N GLU A 125 -4.27 13.89 5.96
CA GLU A 125 -5.62 14.41 6.24
C GLU A 125 -6.30 14.94 4.95
N LEU A 126 -5.54 15.63 4.11
CA LEU A 126 -6.04 16.11 2.82
C LEU A 126 -6.39 14.96 1.87
N MET A 127 -5.56 13.91 1.82
CA MET A 127 -5.81 12.72 1.00
C MET A 127 -7.07 11.98 1.46
N GLU A 128 -7.26 11.81 2.77
CA GLU A 128 -8.47 11.22 3.34
C GLU A 128 -9.71 12.05 3.00
N LYS A 129 -9.65 13.38 3.19
CA LYS A 129 -10.74 14.30 2.83
C LYS A 129 -11.10 14.23 1.34
N LYS A 130 -10.11 14.01 0.48
CA LYS A 130 -10.30 13.82 -0.97
C LYS A 130 -10.70 12.39 -1.36
N LYS A 131 -10.87 11.48 -0.40
CA LYS A 131 -11.14 10.04 -0.62
C LYS A 131 -10.07 9.35 -1.47
N LEU A 132 -8.84 9.84 -1.39
CA LEU A 132 -7.66 9.21 -1.97
C LEU A 132 -7.09 8.14 -1.05
N ILE A 133 -7.38 8.18 0.26
CA ILE A 133 -7.14 7.09 1.21
C ILE A 133 -8.49 6.58 1.69
N GLN A 134 -8.69 5.27 1.67
CA GLN A 134 -9.90 4.60 2.18
C GLN A 134 -9.52 3.37 3.00
N TYR A 135 -10.27 3.13 4.07
CA TYR A 135 -10.03 2.03 5.00
C TYR A 135 -11.22 1.06 4.97
N GLU A 136 -10.93 -0.22 4.85
CA GLU A 136 -11.89 -1.32 4.88
C GLU A 136 -11.41 -2.36 5.90
N THR A 137 -11.53 -2.01 7.18
CA THR A 137 -10.91 -2.76 8.28
C THR A 137 -11.94 -3.35 9.23
N TRP A 138 -11.66 -4.56 9.74
CA TRP A 138 -12.57 -5.28 10.63
C TRP A 138 -11.88 -5.80 11.89
N SER A 139 -12.65 -5.92 12.98
CA SER A 139 -12.23 -6.43 14.30
C SER A 139 -12.50 -7.92 14.45
#